data_AF-V7F9P3-F1
#
_entry.id   AF-V7F9P3-F1
#
_cell.length_a   1.000
_cell.length_b   1.000
_cell.length_c   1.000
_cell.angle_alpha   90.00
_cell.angle_beta   90.00
_cell.angle_gamma   90.00
#
_symmetry.space_group_name_H-M   'P 1'
#
loop_
_entity.id
_entity.type
_entity.pdbx_description
1 polymer ?
#
loop_
_entity_poly.entity_id
_entity_poly.type
_entity_poly.pdbx_seq_one_letter_code
_entity_poly.pdbx_strand_id
1 'polypeptide(L)'
;MFTRLGDHGRIRLKGRLLESFVSLNIKNPATVALADELARRQGISKTAAIHQALSERLHRLGFGETAQERLLAELRAIRERVARLPELDSRSDEEIIGYDEHGIPN
;
A
#
# COMPACT_ATOMS: atom_id res chain seq x y z
N MET A 1 25.54 3.39 -34.23
CA MET A 1 26.51 2.29 -33.99
C MET A 1 26.37 1.93 -32.52
N PHE A 2 25.71 0.81 -32.19
CA PHE A 2 25.34 0.47 -30.82
C PHE A 2 26.11 -0.78 -30.40
N THR A 3 27.01 -0.65 -29.41
CA THR A 3 27.57 -1.81 -28.71
C THR A 3 26.66 -2.18 -27.55
N ARG A 4 26.28 -3.46 -27.51
CA ARG A 4 25.49 -4.08 -26.45
C ARG A 4 26.41 -4.31 -25.25
N LEU A 5 26.11 -3.71 -24.11
CA LEU A 5 26.63 -4.16 -22.81
C LEU A 5 25.47 -4.65 -21.95
N GLY A 6 25.75 -5.71 -21.20
CA GLY A 6 24.79 -6.53 -20.49
C GLY A 6 23.97 -5.80 -19.43
N ASP A 7 22.84 -6.45 -19.17
CA ASP A 7 22.02 -6.46 -17.97
C ASP A 7 21.55 -5.14 -17.33
N HIS A 8 20.22 -5.07 -17.19
CA HIS A 8 19.44 -4.08 -16.44
C HIS A 8 19.56 -2.59 -16.87
N GLY A 9 18.91 -2.29 -18.00
CA GLY A 9 17.79 -1.34 -17.94
C GLY A 9 18.08 0.17 -17.80
N ARG A 10 19.22 0.68 -18.30
CA ARG A 10 19.40 2.14 -18.41
C ARG A 10 19.90 2.55 -19.80
N ILE A 11 19.01 3.15 -20.59
CA ILE A 11 19.35 3.82 -21.86
C ILE A 11 19.36 5.32 -21.59
N ARG A 12 20.51 5.97 -21.80
CA ARG A 12 20.67 7.43 -21.67
C ARG A 12 20.66 8.06 -23.07
N LEU A 13 19.63 8.85 -23.40
CA LEU A 13 19.65 9.73 -24.57
C LEU A 13 19.32 11.16 -24.12
N LYS A 14 20.12 12.11 -24.61
CA LYS A 14 20.09 13.58 -24.43
C LYS A 14 18.89 14.16 -23.64
N GLY A 15 19.17 14.63 -22.43
CA GLY A 15 18.53 15.83 -21.85
C GLY A 15 17.06 15.77 -21.46
N ARG A 16 16.44 14.60 -21.35
CA ARG A 16 15.09 14.47 -20.74
C ARG A 16 14.98 13.09 -20.08
N LEU A 17 14.61 13.05 -18.80
CA LEU A 17 14.22 11.81 -18.11
C LEU A 17 12.99 11.25 -18.84
N LEU A 18 13.19 10.35 -19.78
CA LEU A 18 12.10 9.55 -20.32
C LEU A 18 11.84 8.44 -19.32
N GLU A 19 10.62 8.39 -18.78
CA GLU A 19 10.14 7.22 -18.03
C GLU A 19 10.55 5.95 -18.77
N SER A 20 11.08 4.97 -18.04
CA SER A 20 11.40 3.67 -18.62
C SER A 20 10.14 3.09 -19.24
N PHE A 21 10.04 3.06 -20.56
CA PHE A 21 8.96 2.37 -21.25
C PHE A 21 9.16 0.86 -21.06
N VAL A 22 8.58 0.32 -19.99
CA VAL A 22 8.50 -1.12 -19.76
C VAL A 22 7.33 -1.63 -20.59
N SER A 23 7.61 -2.55 -21.51
CA SER A 23 6.58 -3.20 -22.31
C SER A 23 6.08 -4.46 -21.61
N LEU A 24 4.76 -4.63 -21.54
CA LEU A 24 4.12 -5.85 -21.07
C LEU A 24 3.65 -6.63 -22.30
N ASN A 25 4.27 -7.79 -22.57
CA ASN A 25 3.87 -8.67 -23.67
C ASN A 25 2.99 -9.82 -23.16
N ILE A 26 1.73 -9.86 -23.60
CA ILE A 26 0.76 -10.90 -23.24
C ILE A 26 0.54 -11.80 -24.47
N LYS A 27 0.96 -13.07 -24.38
CA LYS A 27 0.83 -14.05 -25.49
C LYS A 27 -0.52 -14.79 -25.52
N ASN A 28 -1.36 -14.61 -24.50
CA ASN A 28 -2.65 -15.29 -24.41
C ASN A 28 -3.74 -14.46 -25.15
N PRO A 29 -4.32 -14.98 -26.25
CA PRO A 29 -5.32 -14.25 -27.04
C PRO A 29 -6.61 -13.97 -26.26
N ALA A 30 -7.01 -14.84 -25.32
CA ALA A 30 -8.18 -14.62 -24.49
C ALA A 30 -7.99 -13.43 -23.53
N THR A 31 -6.79 -13.25 -22.99
CA THR A 31 -6.45 -12.09 -22.15
C THR A 31 -6.46 -10.79 -22.95
N VAL A 32 -5.96 -10.82 -24.18
CA VAL A 32 -6.02 -9.64 -25.08
C VAL A 32 -7.48 -9.28 -25.39
N ALA A 33 -8.33 -10.27 -25.69
CA ALA A 33 -9.75 -10.04 -25.94
C ALA A 33 -10.47 -9.43 -24.72
N LEU A 34 -10.13 -9.87 -23.49
CA LEU A 34 -10.67 -9.29 -22.26
C LEU A 34 -10.26 -7.82 -22.08
N ALA A 35 -8.98 -7.49 -22.32
CA ALA A 35 -8.51 -6.11 -22.25
C ALA A 35 -9.20 -5.22 -23.28
N ASP A 36 -9.42 -5.75 -24.49
CA ASP A 36 -10.08 -5.04 -25.59
C ASP A 36 -11.54 -4.74 -25.26
N GLU A 37 -12.28 -5.74 -24.77
CA GLU A 37 -13.68 -5.56 -24.38
C GLU A 37 -13.81 -4.61 -23.19
N LEU A 38 -12.91 -4.67 -22.22
CA LEU A 38 -12.91 -3.78 -21.06
C LEU A 38 -12.67 -2.32 -21.49
N ALA A 39 -11.66 -2.09 -22.33
CA ALA A 39 -11.37 -0.78 -22.91
C ALA A 39 -12.54 -0.23 -23.71
N ARG A 40 -13.18 -1.07 -24.54
CA ARG A 40 -14.35 -0.71 -25.34
C ARG A 40 -15.54 -0.30 -24.48
N ARG A 41 -15.83 -1.05 -23.41
CA ARG A 41 -16.95 -0.75 -22.49
C ARG A 41 -16.73 0.55 -21.70
N GLN A 42 -15.48 0.85 -21.36
CA GLN A 42 -15.12 2.03 -20.57
C GLN A 42 -14.81 3.26 -21.43
N GLY A 43 -14.61 3.09 -22.75
CA GLY A 43 -14.26 4.19 -23.64
C GLY A 43 -12.83 4.72 -23.44
N ILE A 44 -11.92 3.88 -22.91
CA ILE A 44 -10.53 4.26 -22.60
C ILE A 44 -9.52 3.37 -23.35
N SER A 45 -8.23 3.70 -23.27
CA SER A 45 -7.18 2.90 -23.91
C SER A 45 -7.02 1.52 -23.24
N LYS A 46 -6.54 0.52 -23.99
CA LYS A 46 -6.25 -0.83 -23.47
C LYS A 46 -5.32 -0.79 -22.25
N THR A 47 -4.28 0.02 -22.31
CA THR A 47 -3.34 0.22 -21.19
C THR A 47 -4.03 0.81 -19.97
N ALA A 48 -4.89 1.82 -20.15
CA ALA A 48 -5.63 2.44 -19.05
C ALA A 48 -6.63 1.45 -18.42
N ALA A 49 -7.33 0.67 -19.24
CA ALA A 49 -8.26 -0.37 -18.78
C ALA A 49 -7.54 -1.47 -17.98
N ILE A 50 -6.39 -1.94 -18.47
CA ILE A 50 -5.57 -2.93 -17.75
C ILE A 50 -5.06 -2.35 -16.43
N HIS A 51 -4.52 -1.13 -16.44
CA HIS A 51 -4.07 -0.46 -15.23
C HIS A 51 -5.22 -0.41 -14.21
N GLN A 52 -6.36 0.17 -14.58
CA GLN A 52 -7.48 0.34 -13.66
C GLN A 52 -7.97 -0.99 -13.11
N ALA A 53 -8.14 -2.03 -13.94
CA ALA A 53 -8.56 -3.35 -13.48
C ALA A 53 -7.58 -3.97 -12.47
N LEU A 54 -6.28 -3.84 -12.72
CA LEU A 54 -5.24 -4.33 -11.82
C LEU A 54 -5.21 -3.53 -10.52
N SER A 55 -5.22 -2.20 -10.59
CA SER A 55 -5.22 -1.33 -9.41
C SER A 55 -6.44 -1.56 -8.53
N GLU A 56 -7.64 -1.67 -9.11
CA GLU A 56 -8.85 -1.99 -8.37
C GLU A 56 -8.77 -3.39 -7.73
N ARG A 57 -8.24 -4.38 -8.46
CA ARG A 57 -8.11 -5.75 -7.92
C ARG A 57 -7.11 -5.79 -6.78
N LEU A 58 -5.98 -5.11 -6.92
CA LEU A 58 -4.98 -4.96 -5.86
C LEU A 58 -5.58 -4.24 -4.65
N HIS A 59 -6.30 -3.15 -4.86
CA HIS A 59 -7.01 -2.44 -3.79
C HIS A 59 -7.99 -3.35 -3.05
N ARG A 60 -8.84 -4.09 -3.77
CA ARG A 60 -9.77 -5.07 -3.17
C ARG A 60 -9.08 -6.22 -2.44
N LEU A 61 -7.90 -6.63 -2.91
CA LEU A 61 -7.07 -7.64 -2.25
C LEU A 61 -6.24 -7.06 -1.09
N GLY A 62 -6.38 -5.76 -0.80
CA GLY A 62 -5.69 -5.12 0.30
C GLY A 62 -4.26 -4.69 0.01
N PHE A 63 -3.86 -4.66 -1.25
CA PHE A 63 -2.63 -4.03 -1.70
C PHE A 63 -2.78 -2.51 -1.88
N GLY A 64 -3.99 -1.96 -1.67
CA GLY A 64 -4.27 -0.52 -1.75
C GLY A 64 -4.21 0.22 -0.42
N GLU A 65 -4.27 -0.50 0.71
CA GLU A 65 -3.85 0.00 2.02
C GLU A 65 -2.52 -0.68 2.31
N THR A 66 -1.47 0.09 2.56
CA THR A 66 -0.24 -0.49 3.06
C THR A 66 -0.53 -1.25 4.36
N ALA A 67 0.16 -2.37 4.63
CA ALA A 67 0.00 -3.09 5.90
C ALA A 67 0.14 -2.17 7.12
N GLN A 68 0.93 -1.09 6.97
CA GLN A 68 1.08 -0.01 7.94
C GLN A 68 -0.20 0.78 8.18
N GLU A 69 -0.96 1.14 7.13
CA GLU A 69 -2.23 1.88 7.29
C GLU A 69 -3.29 1.05 8.01
N ARG A 70 -3.34 -0.26 7.72
CA ARG A 70 -4.22 -1.21 8.44
C ARG A 70 -3.87 -1.31 9.91
N LEU A 71 -2.59 -1.50 10.21
CA LEU A 71 -2.11 -1.52 11.60
C LEU A 71 -2.45 -0.21 12.33
N LEU A 72 -2.26 0.95 11.69
CA LEU A 72 -2.60 2.23 12.27
C LEU A 72 -4.11 2.39 12.50
N ALA A 73 -4.94 1.89 11.59
CA ALA A 73 -6.40 1.88 11.76
C ALA A 73 -6.83 1.00 12.93
N GLU A 74 -6.25 -0.20 13.08
CA GLU A 74 -6.50 -1.10 14.21
C GLU A 74 -6.09 -0.47 15.55
N LEU A 75 -4.90 0.14 15.62
CA LEU A 75 -4.43 0.84 16.81
C LEU A 75 -5.36 2.00 17.20
N ARG A 76 -5.85 2.77 16.22
CA ARG A 76 -6.83 3.85 16.47
C ARG A 76 -8.14 3.30 17.02
N ALA A 77 -8.66 2.22 16.44
CA ALA A 77 -9.89 1.58 16.89
C ALA A 77 -9.78 1.08 18.35
N ILE A 78 -8.64 0.48 18.71
CA ILE A 78 -8.35 0.06 20.09
C ILE A 78 -8.33 1.27 21.03
N ARG A 79 -7.60 2.33 20.66
CA ARG A 79 -7.50 3.56 21.46
C ARG A 79 -8.87 4.19 21.71
N GLU A 80 -9.71 4.30 20.68
CA GLU A 80 -11.06 4.86 20.80
C GLU A 80 -11.97 4.01 21.70
N ARG A 81 -11.85 2.68 21.62
CA ARG A 81 -12.61 1.78 22.49
C ARG A 81 -12.18 1.93 23.95
N VAL A 82 -10.88 2.00 24.22
CA VAL A 82 -10.34 2.19 25.58
C VAL A 82 -10.73 3.55 26.13
N ALA A 83 -10.65 4.61 25.33
CA ALA A 83 -10.99 5.98 25.75
C ALA A 83 -12.46 6.18 26.11
N ARG A 84 -13.36 5.27 25.72
CA ARG A 84 -14.79 5.31 26.11
C ARG A 84 -15.09 4.58 27.42
N LEU A 85 -14.13 3.86 27.99
CA LEU A 85 -14.33 3.15 29.25
C LEU A 85 -14.41 4.16 30.41
N PRO A 86 -15.28 3.94 31.41
CA PRO A 86 -15.33 4.76 32.60
C PRO A 86 -14.04 4.59 33.42
N GLU A 87 -13.60 5.66 34.06
CA GLU A 87 -12.52 5.61 35.05
C GLU A 87 -13.05 4.91 36.31
N LEU A 88 -12.47 3.76 36.66
CA LEU A 88 -12.88 2.94 37.81
C LEU A 88 -11.96 3.14 39.03
N ASP A 89 -10.75 3.61 38.79
CA ASP A 89 -9.71 3.81 39.78
C ASP A 89 -8.95 5.08 39.40
N SER A 90 -8.96 6.06 40.29
CA SER A 90 -8.36 7.39 40.10
C SER A 90 -7.04 7.54 40.86
N ARG A 91 -6.50 6.43 41.40
CA ARG A 91 -5.17 6.42 42.01
C ARG A 91 -4.13 6.86 40.99
N SER A 92 -3.11 7.57 41.44
CA SER A 92 -1.98 7.92 40.58
C SER A 92 -1.21 6.65 40.16
N ASP A 93 -0.41 6.75 39.10
CA ASP A 93 0.44 5.66 38.65
C ASP A 93 1.31 5.12 39.80
N GLU A 94 1.83 6.01 40.65
CA GLU A 94 2.63 5.69 41.84
C GLU A 94 1.81 4.94 42.90
N GLU A 95 0.57 5.38 43.18
CA GLU A 95 -0.34 4.73 44.13
C GLU A 95 -0.87 3.37 43.63
N ILE A 96 -0.92 3.18 42.31
CA ILE A 96 -1.26 1.89 41.68
C ILE A 96 -0.09 0.92 41.78
N ILE A 97 1.13 1.40 41.54
CA ILE A 97 2.36 0.62 41.61
C ILE A 97 2.70 0.26 43.07
N GLY A 98 2.41 1.15 44.03
CA GLY A 98 2.58 0.91 45.46
C GLY A 98 4.02 0.95 45.95
N TYR A 99 4.93 1.50 45.14
CA TYR A 99 6.33 1.70 45.49
C TYR A 99 6.65 3.20 45.48
N ASP A 100 7.37 3.67 46.49
CA ASP A 100 7.93 5.01 46.49
C ASP A 100 9.10 5.15 45.49
N GLU A 101 9.66 6.36 45.38
CA GLU A 101 10.83 6.65 44.53
C GLU A 101 12.08 5.83 44.87
N HIS A 102 12.08 5.12 46.00
CA HIS A 102 13.16 4.26 46.48
C HIS A 102 12.84 2.76 46.33
N GLY A 103 11.70 2.40 45.74
CA GLY A 103 11.29 1.01 45.56
C GLY A 103 10.86 0.33 46.86
N ILE A 104 10.45 1.11 47.86
CA ILE A 104 9.94 0.60 49.13
C ILE A 104 8.40 0.49 49.04
N PRO A 105 7.80 -0.64 49.43
CA PRO A 105 6.34 -0.76 49.50
C PRO A 105 5.77 0.27 50.47
N ASN A 106 4.79 1.04 50.02
CA ASN A 106 4.04 2.01 50.84
C ASN A 106 2.65 1.47 51.17
#